data_AF-A0A7W8E7I1-F1
#
_entry.id   AF-A0A7W8E7I1-F1
#
_cell.length_a   1.000
_cell.length_b   1.000
_cell.length_c   1.000
_cell.angle_alpha   90.00
_cell.angle_beta   90.00
_cell.angle_gamma   90.00
#
_symmetry.space_group_name_H-M   'P 1'
#
loop_
_entity.id
_entity.type
_entity.pdbx_description
1 polymer ?
#
loop_
_entity_poly.entity_id
_entity_poly.type
_entity_poly.pdbx_seq_one_letter_code
_entity_poly.pdbx_strand_id
1 'polypeptide(L)'
;MNLQKATAGTAQLLGTPSEQVRGSFLKQVGYISENQEMPESMTVVRYFSYLKSFYPAWDSDLERQLLREFSLPGDRKLRHLSRGMRMKVAFVGALSYRPPLLILDEPFSGLDPLVRDELVQGLLDRIGESTIYLSSHDLAEVETFATHVGHLESGNLVFSDEIDTLHGRFRGVEFHTSTDRPLPVGLPKTWLEVERSGIIVRYKHSAFKDAEDSMAEIHRLFPDASSSTFSPLSLRTIFLAHARTAREVRNEQNTGETQ
;
A
#
# COMPACT_ATOMS: atom_id res chain seq x y z
N MET A 1 -11.88 5.87 14.24
CA MET A 1 -12.34 7.25 14.52
C MET A 1 -13.86 7.40 14.68
N ASN A 2 -14.70 6.39 14.39
CA ASN A 2 -16.18 6.45 14.52
C ASN A 2 -16.84 7.64 13.80
N LEU A 3 -16.26 8.08 12.68
CA LEU A 3 -16.83 9.12 11.84
C LEU A 3 -18.13 8.65 11.15
N GLN A 4 -18.29 7.34 10.99
CA GLN A 4 -19.47 6.68 10.45
C GLN A 4 -19.84 5.50 11.34
N LYS A 5 -21.15 5.21 11.47
CA LYS A 5 -21.64 4.01 12.16
C LYS A 5 -21.67 2.84 11.20
N ALA A 6 -21.19 1.68 11.65
CA ALA A 6 -21.30 0.44 10.89
C ALA A 6 -22.77 0.04 10.73
N THR A 7 -23.15 -0.42 9.54
CA THR A 7 -24.46 -1.03 9.29
C THR A 7 -24.55 -2.42 9.94
N ALA A 8 -23.46 -3.19 9.89
CA ALA A 8 -23.29 -4.49 10.53
C ALA A 8 -21.79 -4.79 10.73
N GLY A 9 -21.47 -5.82 11.51
CA GLY A 9 -20.09 -6.23 11.81
C GLY A 9 -19.51 -5.52 13.03
N THR A 10 -18.25 -5.84 13.34
CA THR A 10 -17.53 -5.30 14.49
C THR A 10 -16.09 -4.97 14.11
N ALA A 11 -15.53 -3.93 14.69
CA ALA A 11 -14.11 -3.59 14.57
C ALA A 11 -13.51 -3.34 15.95
N GLN A 12 -12.23 -3.64 16.13
CA GLN A 12 -11.49 -3.38 17.35
C GLN A 12 -10.20 -2.62 17.04
N LEU A 13 -9.86 -1.63 17.87
CA LEU A 13 -8.61 -0.89 17.80
C LEU A 13 -7.86 -1.14 19.10
N LEU A 14 -6.63 -1.64 19.03
CA LEU A 14 -5.78 -1.92 20.21
C LEU A 14 -6.55 -2.75 21.28
N GLY A 15 -7.30 -3.76 20.83
CA GLY A 15 -8.14 -4.62 21.69
C GLY A 15 -9.43 -3.97 22.22
N THR A 16 -9.74 -2.72 21.86
CA THR A 16 -10.95 -2.01 22.28
C THR A 16 -11.98 -1.98 21.16
N PRO A 17 -13.26 -2.34 21.41
CA PRO A 17 -14.32 -2.23 20.41
C PRO A 17 -14.45 -0.81 19.87
N SER A 18 -14.59 -0.68 18.54
CA SER A 18 -14.58 0.61 17.86
C SER A 18 -15.60 1.58 18.46
N GLU A 19 -16.79 1.13 18.82
CA GLU A 19 -17.89 1.93 19.37
C GLU A 19 -17.55 2.61 20.71
N GLN A 20 -16.58 2.04 21.44
CA GLN A 20 -16.08 2.50 22.73
C GLN A 20 -14.87 3.44 22.60
N VAL A 21 -14.28 3.57 21.41
CA VAL A 21 -13.15 4.47 21.13
C VAL A 21 -13.58 5.93 21.27
N ARG A 22 -13.28 6.54 22.42
CA ARG A 22 -13.61 7.94 22.77
C ARG A 22 -12.60 8.53 23.75
N GLY A 23 -12.60 9.86 23.87
CA GLY A 23 -11.89 10.57 24.93
C GLY A 23 -10.40 10.28 24.97
N SER A 24 -9.90 9.82 26.12
CA SER A 24 -8.48 9.52 26.33
C SER A 24 -7.93 8.40 25.42
N PHE A 25 -8.78 7.50 24.91
CA PHE A 25 -8.34 6.45 23.99
C PHE A 25 -7.73 7.05 22.72
N LEU A 26 -8.32 8.12 22.18
CA LEU A 26 -7.85 8.75 20.94
C LEU A 26 -6.44 9.32 21.06
N LYS A 27 -5.92 9.52 22.28
CA LYS A 27 -4.52 9.92 22.49
C LYS A 27 -3.50 8.85 22.12
N GLN A 28 -3.95 7.62 21.87
CA GLN A 28 -3.12 6.50 21.42
C GLN A 28 -3.18 6.31 19.90
N VAL A 29 -3.97 7.11 19.19
CA VAL A 29 -4.19 6.96 17.76
C VAL A 29 -3.78 8.25 17.04
N GLY A 30 -2.70 8.16 16.26
CA GLY A 30 -2.36 9.13 15.24
C GLY A 30 -3.34 9.04 14.08
N TYR A 31 -3.88 10.16 13.64
CA TYR A 31 -4.70 10.22 12.43
C TYR A 31 -4.27 11.41 11.58
N ILE A 32 -4.00 11.14 10.30
CA ILE A 32 -3.70 12.15 9.29
C ILE A 32 -4.63 11.89 8.11
N SER A 33 -5.44 12.89 7.75
CA SER A 33 -6.35 12.81 6.61
C SER A 33 -5.85 13.62 5.41
N GLU A 34 -6.21 13.22 4.19
CA GLU A 34 -5.90 13.98 2.96
C GLU A 34 -6.30 15.47 3.07
N ASN A 35 -7.51 15.72 3.56
CA ASN A 35 -8.10 17.05 3.70
C ASN A 35 -7.99 17.59 5.13
N GLN A 36 -6.84 17.39 5.79
CA GLN A 36 -6.61 17.86 7.15
C GLN A 36 -6.75 19.39 7.23
N GLU A 37 -7.77 19.87 7.92
CA GLU A 37 -7.91 21.28 8.26
C GLU A 37 -6.99 21.63 9.45
N MET A 38 -6.30 22.76 9.33
CA MET A 38 -5.41 23.29 10.36
C MET A 38 -5.73 24.75 10.66
N PRO A 39 -5.51 25.23 11.90
CA PRO A 39 -5.78 26.61 12.28
C PRO A 39 -4.82 27.58 11.58
N GLU A 40 -5.27 28.11 10.44
CA GLU A 40 -4.52 28.93 9.49
C GLU A 40 -3.73 30.10 10.07
N SER A 41 -4.25 30.71 11.13
CA SER A 41 -3.68 31.90 11.78
C SER A 41 -2.53 31.59 12.73
N MET A 42 -2.38 30.34 13.18
CA MET A 42 -1.32 29.91 14.09
C MET A 42 0.00 29.73 13.35
N THR A 43 1.10 29.96 14.05
CA THR A 43 2.44 29.56 13.60
C THR A 43 2.66 28.07 13.88
N VAL A 44 3.62 27.43 13.19
CA VAL A 44 3.95 26.01 13.41
C VAL A 44 4.25 25.73 14.88
N VAL A 45 5.11 26.53 15.53
CA VAL A 45 5.45 26.36 16.95
C VAL A 45 4.24 26.56 17.87
N ARG A 46 3.36 27.52 17.54
CA ARG A 46 2.12 27.73 18.32
C ARG A 46 1.16 26.56 18.15
N TYR A 47 1.07 25.98 16.96
CA TYR A 47 0.26 24.81 16.69
C TYR A 47 0.73 23.59 17.50
N PHE A 48 2.04 23.31 17.54
CA PHE A 48 2.57 22.23 18.39
C PHE A 48 2.41 22.50 19.87
N SER A 49 2.60 23.75 20.33
CA SER A 49 2.32 24.13 21.72
C SER A 49 0.85 23.88 22.10
N TYR A 50 -0.07 24.17 21.17
CA TYR A 50 -1.48 23.86 21.32
C TYR A 50 -1.74 22.36 21.40
N LEU A 51 -1.21 21.56 20.47
CA LEU A 51 -1.36 20.09 20.47
C LEU A 51 -0.78 19.45 21.74
N LYS A 52 0.40 19.88 22.18
CA LYS A 52 1.09 19.36 23.37
C LYS A 52 0.23 19.38 24.64
N SER A 53 -0.70 20.32 24.76
CA SER A 53 -1.63 20.39 25.90
C SER A 53 -2.65 19.24 25.94
N PHE A 54 -2.92 18.59 24.81
CA PHE A 54 -3.85 17.46 24.72
C PHE A 54 -3.18 16.11 24.92
N TYR A 55 -1.88 16.00 24.66
CA TYR A 55 -1.12 14.75 24.65
C TYR A 55 -0.04 14.73 25.75
N PRO A 56 -0.30 14.11 26.92
CA PRO A 56 0.67 14.07 28.01
C PRO A 56 1.99 13.34 27.67
N ALA A 57 1.95 12.42 26.71
CA ALA A 57 3.10 11.65 26.23
C ALA A 57 3.90 12.38 25.13
N TRP A 58 3.70 13.68 24.96
CA TRP A 58 4.39 14.46 23.93
C TRP A 58 5.91 14.50 24.16
N ASP A 59 6.64 13.91 23.22
CA ASP A 59 8.08 13.88 23.09
C ASP A 59 8.57 15.14 22.36
N SER A 60 8.96 16.15 23.14
CA SER A 60 9.49 17.39 22.60
C SER A 60 10.89 17.26 22.01
N ASP A 61 11.63 16.19 22.30
CA ASP A 61 12.92 15.94 21.65
C ASP A 61 12.68 15.46 20.22
N LEU A 62 11.74 14.52 20.05
CA LEU A 62 11.29 14.05 18.73
C LEU A 62 10.66 15.19 17.91
N GLU A 63 9.81 16.02 18.50
CA GLU A 63 9.25 17.22 17.85
C GLU A 63 10.37 18.10 17.26
N ARG A 64 11.39 18.41 18.07
CA ARG A 64 12.52 19.24 17.65
C ARG A 64 13.37 18.56 16.58
N GLN A 65 13.52 17.24 16.64
CA GLN A 65 14.23 16.46 15.64
C GLN A 65 13.49 16.52 14.29
N LEU A 66 12.21 16.16 14.27
CA LEU A 66 11.40 16.14 13.04
C LEU A 66 11.23 17.54 12.43
N LEU A 67 11.15 18.60 13.25
CA LEU A 67 11.15 19.98 12.79
C LEU A 67 12.42 20.32 11.96
N ARG A 68 13.58 19.82 12.40
CA ARG A 68 14.85 20.01 11.68
C ARG A 68 14.92 19.14 10.43
N GLU A 69 14.60 17.85 10.54
CA GLU A 69 14.63 16.90 9.43
C GLU A 69 13.74 17.36 8.28
N PHE A 70 12.50 17.77 8.57
CA PHE A 70 11.58 18.25 7.55
C PHE A 70 11.79 19.72 7.14
N SER A 71 12.80 20.39 7.70
CA SER A 71 13.12 21.80 7.43
C SER A 71 11.91 22.74 7.58
N LEU A 72 11.14 22.56 8.65
CA LEU A 72 9.90 23.30 8.87
C LEU A 72 10.14 24.66 9.52
N PRO A 73 9.59 25.76 8.97
CA PRO A 73 9.74 27.10 9.55
C PRO A 73 8.79 27.30 10.73
N GLY A 74 9.36 27.21 11.94
CA GLY A 74 8.61 27.25 13.21
C GLY A 74 7.77 28.52 13.44
N ASP A 75 8.26 29.67 12.96
CA ASP A 75 7.69 31.00 13.14
C ASP A 75 6.65 31.39 12.06
N ARG A 76 6.56 30.61 10.98
CA ARG A 76 5.65 30.88 9.86
C ARG A 76 4.24 30.41 10.18
N LYS A 77 3.24 31.20 9.75
CA LYS A 77 1.82 30.83 9.87
C LYS A 77 1.45 29.66 8.96
N LEU A 78 0.58 28.76 9.43
CA LEU A 78 0.13 27.57 8.71
C LEU A 78 -0.47 27.90 7.33
N ARG A 79 -1.24 29.00 7.22
CA ARG A 79 -1.80 29.46 5.92
C ARG A 79 -0.76 29.76 4.86
N HIS A 80 0.46 30.11 5.26
CA HIS A 80 1.54 30.44 4.32
C HIS A 80 2.37 29.21 3.94
N LEU A 81 2.10 28.04 4.50
CA LEU A 81 2.78 26.80 4.17
C LEU A 81 2.20 26.16 2.90
N SER A 82 3.07 25.54 2.10
CA SER A 82 2.64 24.68 0.98
C SER A 82 1.91 23.43 1.49
N ARG A 83 1.23 22.71 0.61
CA ARG A 83 0.56 21.43 0.95
C ARG A 83 1.53 20.45 1.61
N GLY A 84 2.72 20.24 1.02
CA GLY A 84 3.74 19.34 1.58
C GLY A 84 4.26 19.79 2.95
N MET A 85 4.45 21.09 3.16
CA MET A 85 4.85 21.61 4.47
C MET A 85 3.74 21.42 5.52
N ARG A 86 2.46 21.62 5.16
CA ARG A 86 1.33 21.32 6.07
C ARG A 86 1.26 19.83 6.39
N MET A 87 1.51 18.97 5.41
CA MET A 87 1.57 17.53 5.64
C MET A 87 2.71 17.15 6.59
N LYS A 88 3.91 17.68 6.38
CA LYS A 88 5.04 17.53 7.33
C LYS A 88 4.69 18.00 8.75
N VAL A 89 3.97 19.12 8.88
CA VAL A 89 3.46 19.58 10.19
C VAL A 89 2.47 18.58 10.80
N ALA A 90 1.58 17.99 10.00
CA ALA A 90 0.65 16.96 10.46
C ALA A 90 1.40 15.72 10.97
N PHE A 91 2.41 15.27 10.21
CA PHE A 91 3.28 14.16 10.56
C PHE A 91 4.03 14.40 11.86
N VAL A 92 4.70 15.55 12.00
CA VAL A 92 5.37 15.91 13.26
C VAL A 92 4.37 15.88 14.41
N GLY A 93 3.20 16.48 14.23
CA GLY A 93 2.17 16.52 15.27
C GLY A 93 1.66 15.12 15.67
N ALA A 94 1.47 14.23 14.70
CA ALA A 94 1.00 12.86 14.93
C ALA A 94 2.06 11.96 15.56
N LEU A 95 3.33 12.12 15.16
CA LEU A 95 4.45 11.30 15.65
C LEU A 95 4.95 11.76 17.02
N SER A 96 4.84 13.05 17.33
CA SER A 96 5.42 13.64 18.54
C SER A 96 4.83 13.10 19.85
N TYR A 97 3.71 12.38 19.85
CA TYR A 97 3.19 11.72 21.07
C TYR A 97 3.28 10.18 21.03
N ARG A 98 4.10 9.64 20.11
CA ARG A 98 4.42 8.20 19.97
C ARG A 98 3.18 7.29 20.02
N PRO A 99 2.19 7.49 19.14
CA PRO A 99 0.99 6.67 19.14
C PRO A 99 1.33 5.22 18.79
N PRO A 100 0.81 4.21 19.51
CA PRO A 100 0.95 2.80 19.10
C PRO A 100 0.26 2.49 17.77
N LEU A 101 -0.70 3.31 17.33
CA LEU A 101 -1.38 3.17 16.04
C LEU A 101 -1.40 4.51 15.29
N LEU A 102 -0.88 4.53 14.06
CA LEU A 102 -0.95 5.67 13.14
C LEU A 102 -1.82 5.30 11.94
N ILE A 103 -2.90 6.04 11.71
CA ILE A 103 -3.82 5.88 10.60
C ILE A 103 -3.60 7.03 9.61
N LEU A 104 -3.27 6.70 8.37
CA LEU A 104 -2.97 7.67 7.33
C LEU A 104 -3.94 7.50 6.16
N ASP A 105 -4.68 8.54 5.83
CA ASP A 105 -5.63 8.51 4.73
C ASP A 105 -5.13 9.36 3.56
N GLU A 106 -4.66 8.69 2.51
CA GLU A 106 -4.04 9.30 1.31
C GLU A 106 -2.97 10.35 1.66
N PRO A 107 -2.01 10.04 2.56
CA PRO A 107 -1.10 11.05 3.13
C PRO A 107 -0.14 11.64 2.10
N PHE A 108 0.08 10.97 0.97
CA PHE A 108 1.06 11.34 -0.04
C PHE A 108 0.45 11.91 -1.34
N SER A 109 -0.88 11.97 -1.38
CA SER A 109 -1.64 12.52 -2.50
C SER A 109 -1.22 13.98 -2.76
N GLY A 110 -0.93 14.28 -4.04
CA GLY A 110 -0.58 15.63 -4.49
C GLY A 110 0.66 16.26 -3.83
N LEU A 111 1.55 15.46 -3.26
CA LEU A 111 2.88 15.88 -2.82
C LEU A 111 3.90 15.72 -3.94
N ASP A 112 4.92 16.57 -3.93
CA ASP A 112 6.08 16.38 -4.80
C ASP A 112 6.89 15.12 -4.39
N PRO A 113 7.62 14.49 -5.33
CA PRO A 113 8.35 13.25 -5.04
C PRO A 113 9.36 13.35 -3.89
N LEU A 114 9.98 14.53 -3.70
CA LEU A 114 10.98 14.72 -2.64
C LEU A 114 10.32 14.74 -1.26
N VAL A 115 9.24 15.51 -1.09
CA VAL A 115 8.49 15.54 0.17
C VAL A 115 7.92 14.17 0.50
N ARG A 116 7.44 13.42 -0.50
CA ARG A 116 6.95 12.06 -0.31
C ARG A 116 8.04 11.14 0.25
N ASP A 117 9.21 11.12 -0.39
CA ASP A 117 10.34 10.30 0.05
C ASP A 117 10.73 10.64 1.50
N GLU A 118 10.85 11.93 1.84
CA GLU A 118 11.14 12.37 3.21
C GLU A 118 10.10 11.86 4.24
N LEU A 119 8.81 11.90 3.91
CA LEU A 119 7.76 11.41 4.80
C LEU A 119 7.80 9.89 4.95
N VAL A 120 8.07 9.16 3.87
CA VAL A 120 8.22 7.69 3.91
C VAL A 120 9.41 7.31 4.77
N GLN A 121 10.57 7.96 4.61
CA GLN A 121 11.74 7.71 5.48
C GLN A 121 11.41 8.00 6.96
N GLY A 122 10.72 9.10 7.23
CA GLY A 122 10.27 9.43 8.59
C GLY A 122 9.31 8.40 9.20
N LEU A 123 8.53 7.67 8.38
CA LEU A 123 7.70 6.54 8.83
C LEU A 123 8.54 5.28 9.05
N LEU A 124 9.44 4.97 8.11
CA LEU A 124 10.32 3.80 8.19
C LEU A 124 11.14 3.80 9.48
N ASP A 125 11.66 4.97 9.88
CA ASP A 125 12.41 5.16 11.13
C ASP A 125 11.58 4.91 12.40
N ARG A 126 10.26 4.81 12.28
CA ARG A 126 9.31 4.54 13.37
C ARG A 126 8.72 3.12 13.31
N ILE A 127 9.09 2.32 12.32
CA ILE A 127 8.68 0.93 12.24
C ILE A 127 9.20 0.18 13.48
N GLY A 128 8.31 -0.57 14.13
CA GLY A 128 8.59 -1.31 15.36
C GLY A 128 8.17 -0.58 16.64
N GLU A 129 8.00 0.75 16.61
CA GLU A 129 7.40 1.50 17.72
C GLU A 129 5.87 1.60 17.57
N SER A 130 5.38 1.72 16.33
CA SER A 130 3.97 1.94 16.00
C SER A 130 3.49 0.99 14.91
N THR A 131 2.21 0.61 14.96
CA THR A 131 1.51 0.04 13.80
C THR A 131 1.04 1.17 12.89
N ILE A 132 1.39 1.12 11.61
CA ILE A 132 0.97 2.10 10.61
C ILE A 132 -0.07 1.44 9.70
N TYR A 133 -1.27 2.03 9.64
CA TYR A 133 -2.33 1.65 8.73
C TYR A 133 -2.54 2.79 7.75
N LEU A 134 -2.44 2.52 6.45
CA LEU A 134 -2.58 3.56 5.43
C LEU A 134 -3.50 3.14 4.28
N SER A 135 -4.24 4.11 3.76
CA SER A 135 -4.88 4.02 2.45
C SER A 135 -4.06 4.82 1.44
N SER A 136 -3.81 4.22 0.27
CA SER A 136 -3.26 4.89 -0.90
C SER A 136 -3.79 4.21 -2.16
N HIS A 137 -4.03 4.99 -3.20
CA HIS A 137 -4.29 4.51 -4.56
C HIS A 137 -3.01 4.34 -5.38
N ASP A 138 -1.86 4.81 -4.89
CA ASP A 138 -0.55 4.67 -5.53
C ASP A 138 0.11 3.36 -5.08
N LEU A 139 -0.10 2.29 -5.85
CA LEU A 139 0.45 0.97 -5.52
C LEU A 139 1.98 0.93 -5.51
N ALA A 140 2.65 1.76 -6.32
CA ALA A 140 4.11 1.77 -6.39
C ALA A 140 4.70 2.33 -5.10
N GLU A 141 4.03 3.32 -4.50
CA GLU A 141 4.40 3.87 -3.22
C GLU A 141 4.24 2.85 -2.09
N VAL A 142 3.06 2.22 -1.98
CA VAL A 142 2.77 1.22 -0.95
C VAL A 142 3.79 0.07 -1.00
N GLU A 143 4.15 -0.36 -2.20
CA GLU A 143 5.11 -1.46 -2.42
C GLU A 143 6.49 -1.21 -1.80
N THR A 144 6.91 0.05 -1.65
CA THR A 144 8.27 0.36 -1.19
C THR A 144 8.48 0.20 0.31
N PHE A 145 7.43 0.25 1.13
CA PHE A 145 7.58 0.28 2.59
C PHE A 145 6.52 -0.50 3.37
N ALA A 146 5.42 -0.93 2.73
CA ALA A 146 4.43 -1.74 3.41
C ALA A 146 4.96 -3.17 3.64
N THR A 147 4.51 -3.78 4.74
CA THR A 147 4.77 -5.21 5.02
C THR A 147 3.59 -6.07 4.55
N HIS A 148 2.39 -5.52 4.62
CA HIS A 148 1.13 -6.16 4.26
C HIS A 148 0.34 -5.24 3.34
N VAL A 149 -0.37 -5.82 2.38
CA VAL A 149 -1.26 -5.08 1.48
C VAL A 149 -2.62 -5.76 1.41
N GLY A 150 -3.66 -4.96 1.50
CA GLY A 150 -5.04 -5.37 1.28
C GLY A 150 -5.63 -4.64 0.10
N HIS A 151 -6.24 -5.37 -0.83
CA HIS A 151 -6.97 -4.77 -1.94
C HIS A 151 -8.47 -4.76 -1.66
N LEU A 152 -9.04 -3.56 -1.52
CA LEU A 152 -10.48 -3.35 -1.47
C LEU A 152 -11.03 -2.98 -2.85
N GLU A 153 -12.04 -3.70 -3.34
CA GLU A 153 -12.78 -3.38 -4.58
C GLU A 153 -14.27 -3.42 -4.31
N SER A 154 -14.98 -2.32 -4.62
CA SER A 154 -16.44 -2.22 -4.47
C SER A 154 -16.94 -2.66 -3.08
N GLY A 155 -16.20 -2.32 -2.02
CA GLY A 155 -16.52 -2.67 -0.63
C GLY A 155 -16.14 -4.10 -0.20
N ASN A 156 -15.49 -4.88 -1.05
CA ASN A 156 -15.04 -6.24 -0.75
C ASN A 156 -13.52 -6.31 -0.70
N LEU A 157 -12.98 -6.97 0.32
CA LEU A 157 -11.54 -7.25 0.41
C LEU A 157 -11.23 -8.43 -0.51
N VAL A 158 -10.63 -8.13 -1.67
CA VAL A 158 -10.30 -9.11 -2.71
C VAL A 158 -9.16 -10.01 -2.26
N PHE A 159 -8.14 -9.43 -1.63
CA PHE A 159 -7.05 -10.16 -0.99
C PHE A 159 -6.43 -9.32 0.13
N SER A 160 -5.76 -9.99 1.06
CA SER A 160 -4.92 -9.40 2.09
C SER A 160 -3.80 -10.36 2.41
N ASP A 161 -2.58 -10.00 2.02
CA ASP A 161 -1.40 -10.87 2.12
C ASP A 161 -0.17 -10.02 2.48
N GLU A 162 0.88 -10.68 2.97
CA GLU A 162 2.22 -10.08 3.06
C GLU A 162 2.76 -9.79 1.64
N ILE A 163 3.43 -8.65 1.48
CA ILE A 163 4.00 -8.26 0.17
C ILE A 163 5.03 -9.29 -0.29
N ASP A 164 5.88 -9.77 0.62
CA ASP A 164 6.88 -10.79 0.29
C ASP A 164 6.26 -12.11 -0.17
N THR A 165 5.11 -12.49 0.41
CA THR A 165 4.35 -13.67 -0.02
C THR A 165 3.75 -13.45 -1.41
N LEU A 166 3.19 -12.27 -1.70
CA LEU A 166 2.67 -11.93 -3.02
C LEU A 166 3.78 -11.93 -4.06
N HIS A 167 4.92 -11.30 -3.76
CA HIS A 167 6.08 -11.35 -4.62
C HIS A 167 6.54 -12.80 -4.79
N GLY A 168 6.67 -13.61 -3.74
CA GLY A 168 7.07 -15.02 -3.89
C GLY A 168 6.17 -15.82 -4.83
N ARG A 169 4.85 -15.64 -4.70
CA ARG A 169 3.83 -16.36 -5.47
C ARG A 169 3.71 -15.90 -6.93
N PHE A 170 4.03 -14.65 -7.23
CA PHE A 170 3.86 -14.07 -8.57
C PHE A 170 5.19 -13.78 -9.27
N ARG A 171 5.36 -14.30 -10.49
CA ARG A 171 6.55 -14.03 -11.32
C ARG A 171 6.18 -13.68 -12.75
N GLY A 172 6.89 -12.71 -13.31
CA GLY A 172 6.98 -12.54 -14.75
C GLY A 172 7.91 -13.60 -15.29
N VAL A 173 7.44 -14.34 -16.28
CA VAL A 173 8.22 -15.39 -16.93
C VAL A 173 8.36 -15.04 -18.40
N GLU A 174 9.60 -15.07 -18.87
CA GLU A 174 9.95 -14.92 -20.28
C GLU A 174 10.85 -16.08 -20.68
N PHE A 175 10.59 -16.70 -21.83
CA PHE A 175 11.50 -17.69 -22.41
C PHE A 175 11.48 -17.63 -23.93
N HIS A 176 12.53 -18.17 -24.55
CA HIS A 176 12.68 -18.24 -25.99
C HIS A 176 12.38 -19.65 -26.50
N THR A 177 11.77 -19.74 -27.66
CA THR A 177 11.54 -21.00 -28.39
C THR A 177 12.38 -21.02 -29.65
N SER A 178 12.54 -22.18 -30.27
CA SER A 178 13.32 -22.32 -31.51
C SER A 178 12.50 -21.91 -32.74
N THR A 179 11.17 -21.94 -32.66
CA THR A 179 10.27 -21.63 -33.79
C THR A 179 9.05 -20.84 -33.37
N ASP A 180 8.53 -20.00 -34.29
CA ASP A 180 7.29 -19.24 -34.11
C ASP A 180 6.03 -20.11 -34.32
N ARG A 181 5.69 -20.93 -33.31
CA ARG A 181 4.51 -21.79 -33.32
C ARG A 181 3.36 -21.22 -32.49
N PRO A 182 2.09 -21.44 -32.87
CA PRO A 182 0.96 -21.05 -32.04
C PRO A 182 1.07 -21.59 -30.60
N LEU A 183 0.56 -20.83 -29.63
CA LEU A 183 0.49 -21.28 -28.24
C LEU A 183 -0.35 -22.58 -28.16
N PRO A 184 0.07 -23.58 -27.35
CA PRO A 184 -0.67 -24.82 -27.20
C PRO A 184 -2.02 -24.57 -26.52
N VAL A 185 -3.01 -25.39 -26.84
CA VAL A 185 -4.32 -25.38 -26.17
C VAL A 185 -4.18 -26.04 -24.80
N GLY A 186 -4.86 -25.50 -23.78
CA GLY A 186 -4.84 -26.07 -22.43
C GLY A 186 -3.63 -25.66 -21.58
N LEU A 187 -3.21 -24.40 -21.71
CA LEU A 187 -2.19 -23.81 -20.84
C LEU A 187 -2.60 -23.92 -19.35
N PRO A 188 -1.64 -24.04 -18.43
CA PRO A 188 -1.93 -24.07 -17.00
C PRO A 188 -2.74 -22.85 -16.58
N LYS A 189 -3.76 -23.03 -15.73
CA LYS A 189 -4.56 -21.90 -15.19
C LYS A 189 -3.73 -20.90 -14.39
N THR A 190 -2.54 -21.32 -13.95
CA THR A 190 -1.58 -20.49 -13.25
C THR A 190 -0.85 -19.51 -14.17
N TRP A 191 -0.85 -19.74 -15.49
CA TRP A 191 -0.25 -18.86 -16.48
C TRP A 191 -1.28 -17.83 -16.95
N LEU A 192 -1.13 -16.61 -16.46
CA LEU A 192 -2.01 -15.49 -16.75
C LEU A 192 -1.40 -14.64 -17.86
N GLU A 193 -2.26 -14.06 -18.71
CA GLU A 193 -1.86 -13.14 -19.79
C GLU A 193 -0.72 -13.69 -20.65
N VAL A 194 -0.87 -14.93 -21.12
CA VAL A 194 0.14 -15.57 -21.96
C VAL A 194 0.16 -14.91 -23.33
N GLU A 195 1.31 -14.36 -23.69
CA GLU A 195 1.54 -13.66 -24.94
C GLU A 195 2.76 -14.23 -25.65
N ARG A 196 2.71 -14.24 -26.97
CA ARG A 196 3.82 -14.65 -27.83
C ARG A 196 4.14 -13.54 -28.80
N SER A 197 5.43 -13.23 -28.93
CA SER A 197 5.95 -12.27 -29.91
C SER A 197 7.15 -12.89 -30.62
N GLY A 198 6.91 -13.45 -31.81
CA GLY A 198 7.89 -14.24 -32.54
C GLY A 198 8.33 -15.45 -31.73
N ILE A 199 9.63 -15.57 -31.44
CA ILE A 199 10.17 -16.69 -30.66
C ILE A 199 10.04 -16.52 -29.15
N ILE A 200 9.62 -15.36 -28.66
CA ILE A 200 9.54 -15.04 -27.24
C ILE A 200 8.13 -15.32 -26.72
N VAL A 201 8.04 -16.07 -25.63
CA VAL A 201 6.80 -16.28 -24.89
C VAL A 201 6.92 -15.60 -23.54
N ARG A 202 5.90 -14.84 -23.17
CA ARG A 202 5.78 -14.13 -21.89
C ARG A 202 4.50 -14.51 -21.21
N TYR A 203 4.53 -14.64 -19.89
CA TYR A 203 3.33 -14.80 -19.09
C TYR A 203 3.58 -14.39 -17.64
N LYS A 204 2.51 -14.28 -16.87
CA LYS A 204 2.56 -14.08 -15.41
C LYS A 204 2.21 -15.39 -14.73
N HIS A 205 3.13 -15.93 -13.95
CA HIS A 205 2.88 -17.12 -13.14
C HIS A 205 2.26 -16.72 -11.80
N SER A 206 1.06 -17.22 -11.48
CA SER A 206 0.29 -16.85 -10.27
C SER A 206 0.44 -17.79 -9.08
N ALA A 207 1.17 -18.90 -9.25
CA ALA A 207 1.49 -19.85 -8.19
C ALA A 207 2.96 -20.30 -8.23
N PHE A 208 3.87 -19.34 -8.46
CA PHE A 208 5.29 -19.62 -8.63
C PHE A 208 5.85 -20.17 -7.32
N LYS A 209 6.63 -21.25 -7.42
CA LYS A 209 7.33 -21.87 -6.28
C LYS A 209 8.82 -21.59 -6.40
N ASP A 210 9.41 -22.08 -7.48
CA ASP A 210 10.80 -21.90 -7.82
C ASP A 210 11.00 -22.02 -9.34
N ALA A 211 12.23 -21.70 -9.77
CA ALA A 211 12.60 -21.71 -11.17
C ALA A 211 12.66 -23.13 -11.76
N GLU A 212 12.97 -24.15 -10.96
CA GLU A 212 13.12 -25.54 -11.43
C GLU A 212 11.76 -26.14 -11.78
N ASP A 213 10.79 -26.04 -10.88
CA ASP A 213 9.40 -26.46 -11.10
C ASP A 213 8.80 -25.74 -12.30
N SER A 214 9.00 -24.42 -12.39
CA SER A 214 8.49 -23.61 -13.50
C SER A 214 9.13 -23.98 -14.83
N MET A 215 10.43 -24.27 -14.84
CA MET A 215 11.13 -24.73 -16.04
C MET A 215 10.65 -26.10 -16.50
N ALA A 216 10.44 -27.04 -15.57
CA ALA A 216 9.90 -28.35 -15.90
C ALA A 216 8.50 -28.25 -16.52
N GLU A 217 7.66 -27.32 -16.05
CA GLU A 217 6.35 -27.03 -16.65
C GLU A 217 6.48 -26.41 -18.05
N ILE A 218 7.38 -25.44 -18.23
CA ILE A 218 7.68 -24.83 -19.54
C ILE A 218 8.12 -25.90 -20.53
N HIS A 219 9.11 -26.74 -20.19
CA HIS A 219 9.64 -27.77 -21.09
C HIS A 219 8.63 -28.84 -21.45
N ARG A 220 7.63 -29.11 -20.59
CA ARG A 220 6.53 -30.03 -20.91
C ARG A 220 5.67 -29.50 -22.06
N LEU A 221 5.48 -28.19 -22.13
CA LEU A 221 4.64 -27.53 -23.14
C LEU A 221 5.45 -27.06 -24.35
N PHE A 222 6.70 -26.67 -24.12
CA PHE A 222 7.65 -26.13 -25.09
C PHE A 222 9.00 -26.85 -24.94
N PRO A 223 9.16 -28.05 -25.52
CA PRO A 223 10.41 -28.82 -25.41
C PRO A 223 11.64 -28.11 -26.00
N ASP A 224 11.41 -27.13 -26.89
CA ASP A 224 12.43 -26.30 -27.52
C ASP A 224 12.70 -24.97 -26.77
N ALA A 225 12.19 -24.84 -25.54
CA ALA A 225 12.38 -23.65 -24.72
C ALA A 225 13.83 -23.50 -24.23
N SER A 226 14.34 -22.26 -24.31
CA SER A 226 15.68 -21.83 -23.93
C SER A 226 15.64 -20.43 -23.32
N SER A 227 16.72 -20.02 -22.64
CA SER A 227 16.90 -18.66 -22.09
C SER A 227 15.69 -18.14 -21.28
N SER A 228 15.34 -18.85 -20.22
CA SER A 228 14.25 -18.47 -19.32
C SER A 228 14.67 -17.43 -18.29
N THR A 229 13.84 -16.41 -18.09
CA THR A 229 14.01 -15.38 -17.06
C THR A 229 12.78 -15.35 -16.16
N PHE A 230 13.01 -15.22 -14.86
CA PHE A 230 11.98 -15.09 -13.83
C PHE A 230 12.19 -13.77 -13.09
N SER A 231 11.25 -12.84 -13.20
CA SER A 231 11.34 -11.52 -12.57
C SER A 231 10.21 -11.29 -11.57
N PRO A 232 10.45 -10.54 -10.48
CA PRO A 232 9.37 -10.11 -9.60
C PRO A 232 8.39 -9.21 -10.36
N LEU A 233 7.11 -9.33 -10.02
CA LEU A 233 6.05 -8.47 -10.54
C LEU A 233 5.74 -7.37 -9.54
N SER A 234 5.53 -6.14 -10.02
CA SER A 234 5.04 -5.06 -9.17
C SER A 234 3.63 -5.34 -8.66
N LEU A 235 3.26 -4.74 -7.52
CA LEU A 235 1.91 -4.85 -6.96
C LEU A 235 0.85 -4.45 -7.97
N ARG A 236 1.10 -3.38 -8.75
CA ARG A 236 0.20 -2.97 -9.85
C ARG A 236 -0.04 -4.10 -10.84
N THR A 237 0.99 -4.86 -11.18
CA THR A 237 0.89 -5.94 -12.17
C THR A 237 0.14 -7.14 -11.60
N ILE A 238 0.42 -7.50 -10.34
CA ILE A 238 -0.27 -8.57 -9.60
C ILE A 238 -1.76 -8.24 -9.47
N PHE A 239 -2.07 -6.99 -9.12
CA PHE A 239 -3.44 -6.50 -8.98
C PHE A 239 -4.22 -6.57 -10.30
N LEU A 240 -3.62 -6.09 -11.40
CA LEU A 240 -4.25 -6.15 -12.71
C LEU A 240 -4.50 -7.60 -13.17
N ALA A 241 -3.58 -8.51 -12.84
CA ALA A 241 -3.76 -9.93 -13.13
C ALA A 241 -4.97 -10.50 -12.35
N HIS A 242 -5.08 -10.22 -11.05
CA HIS A 242 -6.22 -10.63 -10.23
C HIS A 242 -7.56 -10.05 -10.70
N ALA A 243 -7.60 -8.75 -11.02
CA ALA A 243 -8.81 -8.08 -11.46
C ALA A 243 -9.35 -8.65 -12.78
N ARG A 244 -8.46 -9.07 -13.69
CA ARG A 244 -8.85 -9.71 -14.96
C ARG A 244 -9.40 -11.12 -14.74
N THR A 245 -8.73 -11.94 -13.94
CA THR A 245 -9.23 -13.29 -13.61
C THR A 245 -10.59 -13.25 -12.92
N ALA A 246 -10.82 -12.29 -12.01
CA ALA A 246 -12.12 -12.12 -11.35
C ALA A 246 -13.24 -11.72 -12.35
N ARG A 247 -12.93 -10.93 -13.38
CA ARG A 247 -13.88 -10.57 -14.44
C ARG A 247 -14.18 -11.72 -15.39
N GLU A 248 -13.18 -12.54 -15.73
CA GLU A 248 -13.36 -13.73 -16.57
C GLU A 248 -14.30 -14.74 -15.88
N VAL A 249 -14.08 -15.02 -14.59
CA VAL A 249 -14.97 -15.90 -13.79
C VAL A 249 -16.40 -15.35 -13.71
N ARG A 250 -16.55 -14.03 -13.56
CA ARG A 250 -17.89 -13.40 -13.48
C ARG A 250 -18.63 -13.40 -14.83
N ASN A 251 -17.90 -13.31 -15.94
CA ASN A 251 -18.47 -13.39 -17.28
C ASN A 251 -18.87 -14.83 -17.64
N GLU A 252 -18.11 -15.83 -17.21
CA GLU A 252 -18.45 -17.26 -17.36
C GLU A 252 -19.71 -17.63 -16.56
N GLN A 253 -19.88 -17.06 -15.35
CA GLN A 253 -21.10 -17.26 -14.55
C GLN A 253 -22.34 -16.62 -15.18
N ASN A 254 -22.22 -15.44 -15.80
CA ASN A 254 -23.35 -14.78 -16.47
C ASN A 254 -23.73 -15.40 -17.82
N THR A 255 -22.84 -16.15 -18.47
CA THR A 255 -23.16 -16.87 -19.73
C THR A 255 -23.81 -18.25 -19.48
N GLY A 256 -23.75 -18.76 -18.24
CA GLY A 256 -24.42 -20.01 -17.83
C GLY A 256 -25.91 -19.87 -17.50
N GLU A 257 -26.43 -18.65 -17.33
CA GLU A 257 -27.84 -18.40 -16.97
C GLU A 257 -28.75 -18.03 -18.16
N THR A 258 -28.28 -18.16 -19.41
CA THR A 258 -29.10 -17.89 -20.63
C THR A 258 -29.37 -19.14 -21.49
N GLN A 259 -29.45 -20.33 -20.89
CA GLN A 259 -29.97 -21.53 -21.58
C GLN A 259 -31.38 -21.87 -21.12
#